data_AF-A0A9Q3DHF7-F1
#
_entry.id   AF-A0A9Q3DHF7-F1
#
_cell.length_a   1.000
_cell.length_b   1.000
_cell.length_c   1.000
_cell.angle_alpha   90.00
_cell.angle_beta   90.00
_cell.angle_gamma   90.00
#
_symmetry.space_group_name_H-M   'P 1'
#
loop_
_entity.id
_entity.type
_entity.pdbx_description
1 polymer ?
#
loop_
_entity_poly.entity_id
_entity_poly.type
_entity_poly.pdbx_seq_one_letter_code
_entity_poly.pdbx_strand_id
1 'polypeptide(L)'
;MLPVILVKPYFQTEEGKFPSRKKFPTPQEIVEVEECPGPGKQIIRARKIRLNGRDQRQYFVRFKNKTADKDKWLAEDGIPDGNINLRRLRASRSTEKSHEL
;
A
#
# COMPACT_ATOMS: atom_id res chain seq x y z
N MET A 1 -17.74 -65.63 6.18
CA MET A 1 -16.73 -64.59 6.44
C MET A 1 -17.39 -63.24 6.14
N LEU A 2 -17.63 -62.40 7.14
CA LEU A 2 -18.24 -61.07 6.98
C LEU A 2 -17.13 -60.01 6.88
N PRO A 3 -17.28 -58.96 6.04
CA PRO A 3 -16.26 -57.93 5.92
C PRO A 3 -16.23 -57.06 7.18
N VAL A 4 -15.04 -56.85 7.74
CA VAL A 4 -14.81 -55.91 8.84
C VAL A 4 -14.77 -54.51 8.26
N ILE A 5 -15.72 -53.66 8.65
CA ILE A 5 -15.79 -52.28 8.22
C ILE A 5 -14.89 -51.43 9.12
N LEU A 6 -13.76 -50.96 8.57
CA LEU A 6 -12.77 -50.10 9.23
C LEU A 6 -13.18 -48.62 9.20
N VAL A 7 -14.37 -48.30 9.71
CA VAL A 7 -14.78 -46.90 9.86
C VAL A 7 -14.30 -46.39 11.21
N LYS A 8 -13.37 -45.43 11.19
CA LYS A 8 -12.98 -44.70 12.40
C LYS A 8 -14.05 -43.65 12.70
N PRO A 9 -14.76 -43.73 13.84
CA PRO A 9 -15.70 -42.70 14.23
C PRO A 9 -14.93 -41.41 14.58
N TYR A 10 -15.28 -40.32 13.91
CA TYR A 10 -14.79 -38.98 14.27
C TYR A 10 -15.66 -38.43 15.40
N PHE A 11 -15.08 -38.31 16.59
CA PHE A 11 -15.74 -37.70 17.74
C PHE A 11 -15.48 -36.19 17.79
N GLN A 12 -16.44 -35.43 18.30
CA GLN A 12 -16.24 -34.02 18.64
C GLN A 12 -15.22 -33.91 19.77
N THR A 13 -14.46 -32.81 19.77
CA THR A 13 -13.34 -32.63 20.70
C THR A 13 -13.86 -32.18 22.07
N GLU A 14 -13.83 -33.06 23.05
CA GLU A 14 -14.11 -32.76 24.46
C GLU A 14 -12.92 -32.00 25.09
N GLU A 15 -13.12 -30.74 25.49
CA GLU A 15 -12.06 -29.86 26.02
C GLU A 15 -11.40 -30.43 27.30
N GLY A 16 -12.14 -31.21 28.10
CA GLY A 16 -11.63 -31.81 29.34
C GLY A 16 -10.73 -33.04 29.16
N LYS A 17 -10.75 -33.70 27.99
CA LYS A 17 -10.05 -34.98 27.79
C LYS A 17 -8.61 -34.82 27.27
N PHE A 18 -8.30 -33.67 26.67
CA PHE A 18 -6.99 -33.40 26.10
C PHE A 18 -6.54 -31.95 26.41
N PRO A 19 -6.11 -31.67 27.66
CA PRO A 19 -5.74 -30.31 28.09
C PRO A 19 -4.53 -29.74 27.34
N SER A 20 -3.75 -30.59 26.67
CA SER A 20 -2.59 -30.21 25.85
C SER A 20 -2.95 -29.72 24.45
N ARG A 21 -4.23 -29.80 24.04
CA ARG A 21 -4.71 -29.29 22.75
C ARG A 21 -4.88 -27.78 22.83
N LYS A 22 -3.77 -27.05 22.74
CA LYS A 22 -3.79 -25.57 22.69
C LYS A 22 -4.63 -25.14 21.48
N LYS A 23 -5.65 -24.32 21.71
CA LYS A 23 -6.41 -23.65 20.65
C LYS A 23 -5.39 -22.84 19.83
N PHE A 24 -5.26 -23.16 18.54
CA PHE A 24 -4.42 -22.37 17.66
C PHE A 24 -4.94 -20.93 17.68
N PRO A 25 -4.07 -19.91 17.80
CA PRO A 25 -4.52 -18.53 17.77
C PRO A 25 -5.21 -18.27 16.44
N THR A 26 -6.43 -17.75 16.50
CA THR A 26 -7.17 -17.29 15.33
C THR A 26 -6.32 -16.25 14.59
N PRO A 27 -6.16 -16.34 13.26
CA PRO A 27 -5.45 -15.31 12.50
C PRO A 27 -6.09 -13.95 12.78
N GLN A 28 -5.30 -12.99 13.25
CA GLN A 28 -5.78 -11.64 13.45
C GLN A 28 -6.07 -11.02 12.08
N GLU A 29 -7.20 -10.33 11.98
CA GLU A 29 -7.57 -9.56 10.80
C GLU A 29 -6.54 -8.43 10.62
N ILE A 30 -5.90 -8.38 9.45
CA ILE A 30 -4.86 -7.39 9.15
C ILE A 30 -5.57 -6.05 8.98
N VAL A 31 -5.58 -5.22 10.02
CA VAL A 31 -6.02 -3.83 9.90
C VAL A 31 -5.00 -3.11 9.01
N GLU A 32 -5.42 -2.67 7.83
CA GLU A 32 -4.63 -1.79 6.98
C GLU A 32 -4.40 -0.48 7.74
N VAL A 33 -3.29 -0.42 8.50
CA VAL A 33 -2.80 0.83 9.07
C VAL A 33 -2.62 1.79 7.90
N GLU A 34 -3.23 2.97 7.95
CA GLU A 34 -2.94 4.05 7.00
C GLU A 34 -1.46 4.37 7.11
N GLU A 35 -0.66 3.69 6.28
CA GLU A 35 0.79 3.77 6.32
C GLU A 35 1.18 5.23 6.09
N CYS A 36 1.69 5.84 7.16
CA CYS A 36 2.58 7.00 7.12
C CYS A 36 3.40 6.89 5.85
N PRO A 37 3.23 7.82 4.89
CA PRO A 37 3.75 7.56 3.58
C PRO A 37 5.28 7.56 3.65
N GLY A 38 5.88 6.37 3.51
CA GLY A 38 7.32 6.18 3.71
C GLY A 38 8.18 7.10 2.84
N PRO A 39 9.47 7.24 3.18
CA PRO A 39 10.43 8.24 2.65
C PRO A 39 10.83 8.05 1.18
N GLY A 40 10.12 7.20 0.45
CA GLY A 40 10.36 6.89 -0.94
C GLY A 40 9.21 7.36 -1.81
N LYS A 41 9.20 8.61 -2.24
CA LYS A 41 8.18 9.10 -3.18
C LYS A 41 8.82 9.74 -4.38
N GLN A 42 8.33 9.42 -5.57
CA GLN A 42 8.79 10.03 -6.80
C GLN A 42 7.64 10.78 -7.44
N ILE A 43 7.89 12.05 -7.76
CA ILE A 43 6.96 12.84 -8.57
C ILE A 43 7.30 12.57 -10.03
N ILE A 44 6.32 12.09 -10.79
CA ILE A 44 6.53 11.70 -12.20
C ILE A 44 6.04 12.84 -13.11
N ARG A 45 4.88 13.41 -12.80
CA ARG A 45 4.23 14.40 -13.65
C ARG A 45 3.72 15.57 -12.83
N ALA A 46 3.54 16.70 -13.50
CA ALA A 46 2.91 17.89 -12.97
C ALA A 46 1.87 18.39 -13.97
N ARG A 47 0.71 18.82 -13.50
CA ARG A 47 -0.35 19.46 -14.29
C ARG A 47 -0.89 20.69 -13.56
N LYS A 48 -1.47 21.62 -14.30
CA LYS A 48 -2.17 22.78 -13.75
C LYS A 48 -3.67 22.60 -13.97
N ILE A 49 -4.46 22.75 -12.91
CA ILE A 49 -5.92 22.60 -12.94
C ILE A 49 -6.53 23.84 -12.32
N ARG A 50 -7.70 24.25 -12.80
CA ARG A 50 -8.51 25.28 -12.16
C ARG A 50 -9.59 24.61 -11.31
N LEU A 51 -9.44 24.67 -10.00
CA LEU A 51 -10.40 24.13 -9.03
C LEU A 51 -10.99 25.32 -8.25
N ASN A 52 -12.33 25.42 -8.17
CA ASN A 52 -13.01 26.48 -7.43
C ASN A 52 -12.57 27.91 -7.85
N GLY A 53 -12.38 28.11 -9.16
CA GLY A 53 -11.94 29.38 -9.73
C GLY A 53 -10.47 29.73 -9.53
N ARG A 54 -9.73 28.95 -8.73
CA ARG A 54 -8.30 29.13 -8.44
C ARG A 54 -7.46 28.15 -9.25
N ASP A 55 -6.35 28.66 -9.77
CA ASP A 55 -5.36 27.84 -10.46
C ASP A 55 -4.49 27.10 -9.44
N GLN A 56 -4.54 25.78 -9.43
CA GLN A 56 -3.76 24.91 -8.57
C GLN A 56 -2.85 23.99 -9.39
N ARG A 57 -1.62 23.80 -8.92
CA ARG A 57 -0.71 22.79 -9.48
C ARG A 57 -0.92 21.48 -8.75
N GLN A 58 -1.07 20.40 -9.53
CA GLN A 58 -1.12 19.04 -9.02
C GLN A 58 0.07 18.25 -9.54
N TYR A 59 0.54 17.34 -8.70
CA TYR A 59 1.68 16.49 -8.94
C TYR A 59 1.23 15.03 -8.87
N PHE A 60 1.66 14.23 -9.84
CA PHE A 60 1.40 12.80 -9.85
C PHE A 60 2.49 12.11 -9.05
N VAL A 61 2.11 11.59 -7.88
CA VAL A 61 3.03 11.02 -6.92
C VAL A 61 2.93 9.52 -6.95
N ARG A 62 4.07 8.87 -7.19
CA ARG A 62 4.24 7.43 -7.07
C ARG A 62 4.89 7.10 -5.75
N PHE A 63 4.24 6.22 -4.99
CA PHE A 63 4.76 5.76 -3.71
C PHE A 63 5.65 4.54 -3.93
N LYS A 64 6.88 4.57 -3.41
CA LYS A 64 7.75 3.39 -3.41
C LYS A 64 7.09 2.29 -2.58
N ASN A 65 7.26 1.06 -3.04
CA ASN A 65 6.72 -0.15 -2.41
C ASN A 65 5.18 -0.25 -2.41
N LYS A 66 4.49 0.61 -3.19
CA LYS A 66 3.05 0.49 -3.44
C LYS A 66 2.81 0.15 -4.91
N THR A 67 1.74 -0.60 -5.16
CA THR A 67 1.24 -0.88 -6.51
C THR A 67 0.82 0.40 -7.20
N ALA A 68 0.88 0.41 -8.55
CA ALA A 68 0.53 1.57 -9.37
C ALA A 68 -0.91 2.07 -9.13
N ASP A 69 -1.79 1.20 -8.62
CA ASP A 69 -3.17 1.56 -8.26
C ASP A 69 -3.26 2.59 -7.14
N LYS A 70 -2.21 2.71 -6.32
CA LYS A 70 -2.14 3.68 -5.22
C LYS A 70 -1.56 5.04 -5.65
N ASP A 71 -1.18 5.20 -6.92
CA ASP A 71 -0.63 6.46 -7.44
C ASP A 71 -1.74 7.51 -7.58
N LYS A 72 -1.51 8.72 -7.06
CA LYS A 72 -2.54 9.75 -6.97
C LYS A 72 -2.01 11.13 -7.36
N TRP A 73 -2.94 11.95 -7.84
CA TRP A 73 -2.71 13.39 -8.02
C TRP A 73 -2.87 14.11 -6.69
N LEU A 74 -1.81 14.75 -6.23
CA LEU A 74 -1.78 15.51 -4.98
C LEU A 74 -1.44 16.98 -5.24
N ALA A 75 -2.01 17.86 -4.42
CA ALA A 75 -1.59 19.25 -4.33
C ALA A 75 -0.21 19.35 -3.66
N GLU A 76 0.49 20.47 -3.81
CA GLU A 76 1.80 20.72 -3.21
C GLU A 76 1.82 20.45 -1.69
N ASP A 77 0.77 20.88 -0.98
CA ASP A 77 0.63 20.69 0.48
C ASP A 77 0.40 19.23 0.90
N GLY A 78 -0.15 18.41 0.00
CA GLY A 78 -0.47 17.00 0.28
C GLY A 78 0.71 16.04 0.09
N ILE A 79 1.87 16.54 -0.35
CA ILE A 79 3.05 15.74 -0.62
C ILE A 79 3.97 15.80 0.59
N PRO A 80 4.17 14.70 1.34
CA PRO A 80 5.19 14.69 2.37
C PRO A 80 6.57 14.75 1.72
N ASP A 81 7.45 15.52 2.35
CA ASP A 81 8.75 15.94 1.80
C ASP A 81 8.64 16.60 0.42
N GLY A 82 7.53 17.31 0.16
CA GLY A 82 7.22 17.96 -1.11
C GLY A 82 8.37 18.82 -1.64
N ASN A 83 9.01 19.63 -0.79
CA ASN A 83 10.12 20.49 -1.19
C ASN A 83 11.31 19.74 -1.80
N ILE A 84 11.73 18.62 -1.20
CA ILE A 84 12.87 17.82 -1.67
C ILE A 84 12.52 17.18 -3.02
N ASN A 85 11.33 16.60 -3.12
CA ASN A 85 10.89 15.90 -4.31
C ASN A 85 10.62 16.85 -5.49
N LEU A 86 10.05 18.02 -5.21
CA LEU A 86 9.84 19.07 -6.21
C LEU A 86 11.15 19.69 -6.69
N ARG A 87 12.13 19.85 -5.80
CA ARG A 87 13.47 20.30 -6.20
C ARG A 87 14.12 19.32 -7.17
N ARG A 88 14.05 18.01 -6.88
CA ARG A 88 14.56 16.96 -7.79
C ARG A 88 13.85 16.98 -9.15
N LEU A 89 12.52 17.12 -9.16
CA LEU A 89 11.73 17.23 -10.40
C LEU A 89 12.13 18.45 -11.25
N ARG A 90 12.36 19.59 -10.60
CA ARG A 90 12.80 20.82 -11.29
C ARG A 90 14.20 20.64 -11.88
N ALA A 91 15.12 20.02 -11.13
CA ALA A 91 16.47 19.75 -11.60
C ALA A 91 16.48 18.79 -12.81
N SER A 92 15.69 17.71 -12.79
CA SER A 92 15.61 16.77 -13.91
C SER A 92 15.01 17.39 -15.18
N ARG A 93 14.01 18.27 -15.03
CA ARG A 93 13.44 18.99 -16.18
C ARG A 93 14.40 20.00 -16.80
N SER A 94 15.27 20.61 -15.99
CA SER A 94 16.27 21.55 -16.52
C SER A 94 17.29 20.85 -17.41
N THR A 95 17.69 19.61 -17.08
CA THR A 95 18.67 18.84 -17.86
C THR A 95 18.12 18.31 -19.18
N GLU A 96 16.83 17.98 -19.24
CA GLU A 96 16.16 17.52 -20.47
C GLU A 96 16.13 18.64 -21.52
N LYS A 97 15.79 19.87 -21.12
CA LYS A 97 15.74 21.02 -22.03
C LYS A 97 17.10 21.41 -22.63
N SER A 98 18.19 21.15 -21.91
CA SER A 98 19.55 21.44 -22.38
C SER A 98 20.09 20.40 -23.37
N HIS A 99 19.45 19.24 -23.50
CA HIS A 99 19.88 18.19 -24.44
C HIS A 99 19.16 18.29 -25.81
N GLU A 100 18.13 19.14 -25.91
CA GLU A 100 17.38 19.40 -27.16
C GLU A 100 17.88 20.63 -27.94
N LEU A 101 18.98 21.25 -27.49
CA LEU A 101 19.67 22.40 -28.12
C LEU A 101 21.04 21.98 -28.63
#